data_AF-A0A846E1E9-F1
#
_entry.id   AF-A0A846E1E9-F1
#
_cell.length_a   1.000
_cell.length_b   1.000
_cell.length_c   1.000
_cell.angle_alpha   90.00
_cell.angle_beta   90.00
_cell.angle_gamma   90.00
#
_symmetry.space_group_name_H-M   'P 1'
#
loop_
_entity.id
_entity.type
_entity.pdbx_description
1 polymer ?
#
loop_
_entity_poly.entity_id
_entity_poly.type
_entity_poly.pdbx_seq_one_letter_code
_entity_poly.pdbx_strand_id
1 'polypeptide(L)'
;MEIGKIGGDFNASGQALNFGEMEISGTVTNTTGQLEKAETPEAPKLAELLKQLQTAIETNPDLNEEDKEVALEQVKVLAEAGQNPQAGGLQKASKTTMKIIKGTLAGLPTATKLIEQCNQLLPAIAGLLGLA
;
A
#
# COMPACT_ATOMS: atom_id res chain seq x y z
N MET A 1 11.28 43.47 -18.19
CA MET A 1 10.79 42.13 -17.82
C MET A 1 9.91 42.31 -16.60
N GLU A 2 8.62 42.13 -16.82
CA GLU A 2 7.56 42.32 -15.82
C GLU A 2 7.43 41.02 -15.02
N ILE A 3 7.66 41.09 -13.71
CA ILE A 3 7.34 39.98 -12.79
C ILE A 3 5.82 39.98 -12.58
N GLY A 4 5.12 39.16 -13.35
CA GLY A 4 3.70 38.93 -13.18
C GLY A 4 3.41 38.38 -11.79
N LYS A 5 2.60 39.11 -11.02
CA LYS A 5 2.04 38.67 -9.75
C LYS A 5 1.21 37.41 -9.98
N ILE A 6 1.69 36.26 -9.50
CA ILE A 6 0.86 35.06 -9.38
C ILE A 6 0.15 35.15 -8.03
N GLY A 7 -0.83 36.05 -7.97
CA GLY A 7 -1.89 36.03 -6.98
C GLY A 7 -3.06 35.29 -7.59
N GLY A 8 -3.02 33.96 -7.56
CA GLY A 8 -4.20 33.15 -7.76
C GLY A 8 -4.70 32.76 -6.38
N ASP A 9 -5.84 33.31 -5.97
CA ASP A 9 -6.56 32.89 -4.78
C ASP A 9 -6.74 31.37 -4.82
N PHE A 10 -5.97 30.63 -4.01
CA PHE A 10 -6.17 29.21 -3.81
C PHE A 10 -7.42 29.05 -2.94
N ASN A 11 -8.57 28.99 -3.59
CA ASN A 11 -9.84 28.74 -2.95
C ASN A 11 -9.94 27.25 -2.61
N ALA A 12 -9.31 26.84 -1.51
CA ALA A 12 -9.44 25.49 -0.93
C ALA A 12 -10.77 25.31 -0.17
N SER A 13 -11.88 25.86 -0.69
CA SER A 13 -13.19 25.65 -0.07
C SER A 13 -13.83 24.39 -0.62
N GLY A 14 -13.87 23.33 0.19
CA GLY A 14 -14.98 22.38 0.15
C GLY A 14 -14.66 20.92 -0.14
N GLN A 15 -13.40 20.55 -0.40
CA GLN A 15 -12.99 19.14 -0.42
C GLN A 15 -11.91 18.99 0.64
N ALA A 16 -12.17 18.19 1.67
CA ALA A 16 -11.10 17.66 2.49
C ALA A 16 -10.23 16.82 1.54
N LEU A 17 -9.25 17.48 0.93
CA LEU A 17 -8.26 16.82 0.11
C LEU A 17 -7.55 15.82 1.04
N ASN A 18 -7.74 14.54 0.78
CA ASN A 18 -7.13 13.40 1.45
C ASN A 18 -5.62 13.41 1.20
N PHE A 19 -4.90 14.40 1.72
CA PHE A 19 -3.47 14.60 1.44
C PHE A 19 -2.63 13.42 1.96
N GLY A 20 -3.04 12.81 3.08
CA GLY A 20 -2.39 11.64 3.66
C GLY A 20 -2.46 10.41 2.75
N GLU A 21 -3.69 9.97 2.40
CA GLU A 21 -3.91 8.84 1.48
C GLU A 21 -3.22 9.04 0.12
N MET A 22 -3.32 10.25 -0.45
CA MET A 22 -2.72 10.56 -1.75
C MET A 22 -1.18 10.52 -1.69
N GLU A 23 -0.57 11.04 -0.63
CA GLU A 23 0.88 11.01 -0.43
C GLU A 23 1.39 9.57 -0.24
N ILE A 24 0.72 8.78 0.61
CA ILE A 24 1.12 7.40 0.87
C ILE A 24 0.91 6.52 -0.37
N SER A 25 -0.17 6.70 -1.14
CA SER A 25 -0.41 5.95 -2.38
C SER A 25 0.69 6.23 -3.43
N GLY A 26 1.08 7.49 -3.60
CA GLY A 26 2.21 7.86 -4.47
C GLY A 26 3.52 7.20 -4.04
N THR A 27 3.76 7.16 -2.72
CA THR A 27 4.93 6.51 -2.14
C THR A 27 4.90 4.99 -2.37
N VAL A 28 3.77 4.32 -2.10
CA VAL A 28 3.60 2.88 -2.34
C VAL A 28 3.84 2.53 -3.80
N THR A 29 3.28 3.33 -4.72
CA THR A 29 3.46 3.17 -6.17
C THR A 29 4.93 3.24 -6.53
N ASN A 30 5.66 4.22 -5.99
CA ASN A 30 7.08 4.39 -6.23
C ASN A 30 7.89 3.20 -5.69
N THR A 31 7.70 2.84 -4.41
CA THR A 31 8.41 1.73 -3.76
C THR A 31 8.14 0.40 -4.47
N THR A 32 6.91 0.15 -4.90
CA THR A 32 6.56 -1.05 -5.67
C THR A 32 7.18 -1.05 -7.06
N GLY A 33 7.30 0.11 -7.70
CA GLY A 33 8.04 0.28 -8.96
C GLY A 33 9.56 0.10 -8.80
N GLN A 34 10.12 0.36 -7.62
CA GLN A 34 11.51 0.04 -7.30
C GLN A 34 11.70 -1.45 -7.03
N LEU A 35 10.76 -2.08 -6.30
CA LEU A 35 10.73 -3.52 -6.10
C LEU A 35 10.73 -4.28 -7.43
N GLU A 36 9.92 -3.88 -8.40
CA GLU A 36 9.85 -4.52 -9.72
C GLU A 36 11.21 -4.55 -10.45
N LYS A 37 12.11 -3.63 -10.10
CA LYS A 37 13.46 -3.51 -10.66
C LYS A 37 14.53 -4.21 -9.82
N ALA A 38 14.16 -4.78 -8.67
CA ALA A 38 15.11 -5.48 -7.81
C ALA A 38 15.61 -6.76 -8.48
N GLU A 39 16.83 -7.18 -8.15
CA GLU A 39 17.50 -8.33 -8.75
C GLU A 39 16.98 -9.69 -8.25
N THR A 40 16.01 -9.69 -7.32
CA THR A 40 15.42 -10.91 -6.77
C THR A 40 14.46 -11.55 -7.78
N PRO A 41 14.49 -12.89 -7.96
CA PRO A 41 13.60 -13.57 -8.91
C PRO A 41 12.11 -13.35 -8.61
N GLU A 42 11.77 -13.22 -7.33
CA GLU A 42 10.41 -13.03 -6.83
C GLU A 42 9.91 -11.59 -6.96
N ALA A 43 10.79 -10.61 -7.16
CA ALA A 43 10.45 -9.18 -7.12
C ALA A 43 9.35 -8.76 -8.11
N PRO A 44 9.41 -9.14 -9.40
CA PRO A 44 8.37 -8.75 -10.37
C PRO A 44 6.99 -9.29 -9.99
N LYS A 45 6.94 -10.55 -9.53
CA LYS A 45 5.67 -11.17 -9.13
C LYS A 45 5.14 -10.57 -7.83
N LEU A 46 6.01 -10.28 -6.87
CA LEU A 46 5.64 -9.62 -5.62
C LEU A 46 5.12 -8.20 -5.89
N ALA A 47 5.79 -7.43 -6.76
CA ALA A 47 5.34 -6.10 -7.16
C ALA A 47 3.96 -6.12 -7.80
N GLU A 48 3.68 -7.10 -8.67
CA GLU A 48 2.35 -7.28 -9.27
C GLU A 48 1.26 -7.53 -8.21
N LEU A 49 1.53 -8.40 -7.22
CA LEU A 49 0.58 -8.69 -6.15
C LEU A 49 0.37 -7.50 -5.22
N LEU A 50 1.42 -6.72 -4.94
CA LEU A 50 1.33 -5.52 -4.12
C LEU A 50 0.57 -4.39 -4.82
N LYS A 51 0.72 -4.23 -6.16
CA LYS A 51 -0.13 -3.33 -6.96
C LYS A 51 -1.60 -3.72 -6.89
N GLN A 52 -1.91 -5.01 -6.99
CA GLN A 52 -3.30 -5.51 -6.86
C GLN A 52 -3.86 -5.22 -5.45
N LEU A 53 -3.06 -5.44 -4.41
CA LEU A 53 -3.46 -5.16 -3.03
C LEU A 53 -3.69 -3.67 -2.79
N GLN A 54 -2.78 -2.81 -3.27
CA GLN A 54 -2.92 -1.36 -3.24
C GLN A 54 -4.24 -0.93 -3.89
N THR A 55 -4.50 -1.35 -5.14
CA THR A 55 -5.74 -0.99 -5.85
C THR A 55 -6.98 -1.48 -5.10
N ALA A 56 -6.94 -2.69 -4.53
CA ALA A 56 -8.06 -3.22 -3.77
C ALA A 56 -8.37 -2.35 -2.52
N ILE A 57 -7.35 -1.84 -1.84
CA ILE A 57 -7.50 -0.94 -0.68
C ILE A 57 -8.06 0.42 -1.11
N GLU A 58 -7.45 1.05 -2.11
CA GLU A 58 -7.83 2.40 -2.58
C GLU A 58 -9.27 2.46 -3.08
N THR A 59 -9.67 1.44 -3.82
CA THR A 59 -11.00 1.39 -4.45
C THR A 59 -12.08 0.83 -3.54
N ASN A 60 -11.74 0.35 -2.34
CA ASN A 60 -12.74 -0.20 -1.43
C ASN A 60 -13.57 0.93 -0.78
N PRO A 61 -14.90 0.88 -0.92
CA PRO A 61 -15.78 1.90 -0.35
C PRO A 61 -16.10 1.68 1.14
N ASP A 62 -15.82 0.48 1.66
CA ASP A 62 -16.10 0.09 3.05
C ASP A 62 -14.96 0.47 4.01
N LEU A 63 -13.78 0.81 3.49
CA LEU A 63 -12.68 1.39 4.26
C LEU A 63 -12.83 2.90 4.35
N ASN A 64 -12.70 3.43 5.58
CA ASN A 64 -12.50 4.85 5.78
C ASN A 64 -11.06 5.25 5.40
N GLU A 65 -10.85 6.56 5.30
CA GLU A 65 -9.58 7.17 4.89
C GLU A 65 -8.40 6.81 5.82
N GLU A 66 -8.60 6.79 7.14
CA GLU A 66 -7.56 6.42 8.11
C GLU A 66 -7.15 4.95 7.95
N ASP A 67 -8.12 4.05 7.81
CA ASP A 67 -7.86 2.62 7.61
C ASP A 67 -7.18 2.36 6.26
N LYS A 68 -7.50 3.12 5.21
CA LYS A 68 -6.80 3.06 3.92
C LYS A 68 -5.36 3.52 4.06
N GLU A 69 -5.10 4.64 4.72
CA GLU A 69 -3.75 5.15 4.96
C GLU A 69 -2.89 4.11 5.71
N VAL A 70 -3.42 3.56 6.81
CA VAL A 70 -2.75 2.52 7.59
C VAL A 70 -2.47 1.28 6.73
N ALA A 71 -3.45 0.83 5.95
CA ALA A 71 -3.28 -0.33 5.08
C ALA A 71 -2.25 -0.08 3.95
N LEU A 72 -2.22 1.11 3.37
CA LEU A 72 -1.24 1.49 2.34
C LEU A 72 0.17 1.60 2.92
N GLU A 73 0.33 2.13 4.13
CA GLU A 73 1.62 2.12 4.83
C GLU A 73 2.14 0.70 5.02
N GLN A 74 1.24 -0.25 5.33
CA GLN A 74 1.60 -1.66 5.39
C GLN A 74 2.00 -2.24 4.02
N VAL A 75 1.33 -1.89 2.92
CA VAL A 75 1.75 -2.31 1.57
C VAL A 75 3.17 -1.81 1.25
N LYS A 76 3.51 -0.58 1.65
CA LYS A 76 4.87 -0.03 1.50
C LYS A 76 5.90 -0.90 2.22
N VAL A 77 5.65 -1.29 3.47
CA VAL A 77 6.57 -2.15 4.25
C VAL A 77 6.83 -3.49 3.55
N LEU A 78 5.82 -4.08 2.92
CA LEU A 78 5.99 -5.32 2.14
C LEU A 78 6.82 -5.10 0.88
N ALA A 79 6.64 -3.96 0.20
CA ALA A 79 7.45 -3.61 -0.96
C ALA A 79 8.92 -3.37 -0.59
N GLU A 80 9.19 -2.75 0.56
CA GLU A 80 10.54 -2.60 1.12
C GLU A 80 11.16 -3.94 1.51
N ALA A 81 10.36 -4.84 2.11
CA ALA A 81 10.80 -6.19 2.45
C ALA A 81 11.20 -7.01 1.23
N GLY A 82 10.45 -6.89 0.13
CA GLY A 82 10.76 -7.57 -1.13
C GLY A 82 12.02 -7.06 -1.83
N GLN A 83 12.38 -5.79 -1.61
CA GLN A 83 13.59 -5.20 -2.20
C GLN A 83 14.86 -5.69 -1.51
N ASN A 84 14.78 -6.00 -0.21
CA ASN A 84 15.92 -6.47 0.56
C ASN A 84 15.52 -7.62 1.51
N PRO A 85 15.17 -8.81 0.97
CA PRO A 85 14.68 -9.92 1.79
C PRO A 85 15.70 -10.44 2.82
N GLN A 86 16.99 -10.10 2.65
CA GLN A 86 18.08 -10.51 3.53
C GLN A 86 18.31 -9.57 4.72
N ALA A 87 17.70 -8.38 4.75
CA ALA A 87 17.76 -7.53 5.94
C ALA A 87 16.90 -8.17 7.05
N GLY A 88 17.55 -8.80 8.02
CA GLY A 88 16.94 -9.67 9.04
C GLY A 88 15.82 -9.05 9.90
N GLY A 89 15.58 -7.73 9.82
CA GLY A 89 14.42 -7.06 10.42
C GLY A 89 13.12 -7.22 9.62
N LEU A 90 13.19 -7.55 8.32
CA LEU A 90 12.07 -7.45 7.39
C LEU A 90 11.11 -8.63 7.45
N GLN A 91 11.54 -9.79 7.94
CA GLN A 91 10.64 -10.94 8.13
C GLN A 91 9.65 -10.70 9.29
N LYS A 92 10.13 -10.08 10.38
CA LYS A 92 9.27 -9.67 11.51
C LYS A 92 8.35 -8.53 11.10
N ALA A 93 8.88 -7.51 10.41
CA ALA A 93 8.08 -6.41 9.89
C ALA A 93 6.96 -6.93 8.99
N SER A 94 7.27 -7.81 8.03
CA SER A 94 6.28 -8.40 7.12
C SER A 94 5.22 -9.22 7.86
N LYS A 95 5.60 -10.01 8.89
CA LYS A 95 4.63 -10.74 9.72
C LYS A 95 3.72 -9.80 10.53
N THR A 96 4.27 -8.71 11.05
CA THR A 96 3.48 -7.68 11.75
C THR A 96 2.52 -7.00 10.78
N THR A 97 3.01 -6.59 9.60
CA THR A 97 2.20 -6.03 8.53
C THR A 97 1.04 -6.94 8.14
N MET A 98 1.28 -8.23 7.94
CA MET A 98 0.21 -9.19 7.64
C MET A 98 -0.88 -9.22 8.71
N LYS A 99 -0.52 -9.03 9.99
CA LYS A 99 -1.48 -8.96 11.10
C LYS A 99 -2.23 -7.63 11.11
N ILE A 100 -1.55 -6.52 10.85
CA ILE A 100 -2.17 -5.19 10.78
C ILE A 100 -3.19 -5.16 9.65
N ILE A 101 -2.82 -5.56 8.44
CA ILE A 101 -3.77 -5.63 7.30
C ILE A 101 -4.99 -6.47 7.68
N LYS A 102 -4.79 -7.67 8.24
CA LYS A 102 -5.92 -8.50 8.70
C LYS A 102 -6.77 -7.84 9.79
N GLY A 103 -6.14 -7.08 10.68
CA GLY A 103 -6.80 -6.34 11.76
C GLY A 103 -7.63 -5.17 11.24
N THR A 104 -7.05 -4.34 10.36
CA THR A 104 -7.74 -3.24 9.65
C THR A 104 -8.97 -3.78 8.92
N LEU A 105 -8.84 -4.94 8.30
CA LEU A 105 -9.93 -5.58 7.56
C LEU A 105 -10.96 -6.29 8.47
N ALA A 106 -10.65 -6.56 9.74
CA ALA A 106 -11.54 -7.32 10.62
C ALA A 106 -12.84 -6.57 10.97
N GLY A 107 -12.84 -5.25 10.85
CA GLY A 107 -14.03 -4.41 11.01
C GLY A 107 -14.97 -4.40 9.80
N LEU A 108 -14.54 -4.95 8.66
CA LEU A 108 -15.34 -4.94 7.45
C LEU A 108 -16.37 -6.08 7.43
N PRO A 109 -17.49 -5.89 6.71
CA PRO A 109 -18.39 -7.00 6.42
C PRO A 109 -17.63 -8.14 5.75
N THR A 110 -17.76 -9.36 6.27
CA THR A 110 -16.98 -10.54 5.84
C THR A 110 -17.17 -10.89 4.35
N ALA A 111 -18.25 -10.40 3.74
CA ALA A 111 -18.57 -10.59 2.32
C ALA A 111 -18.07 -9.47 1.39
N THR A 112 -17.22 -8.57 1.87
CA THR A 112 -16.64 -7.51 1.01
C THR A 112 -15.60 -8.08 0.05
N LYS A 113 -15.59 -7.54 -1.17
CA LYS A 113 -14.67 -7.94 -2.23
C LYS A 113 -13.20 -7.88 -1.80
N LEU A 114 -12.87 -6.93 -0.94
CA LEU A 114 -11.54 -6.76 -0.38
C LEU A 114 -11.11 -7.93 0.50
N ILE A 115 -12.01 -8.48 1.34
CA ILE A 115 -11.70 -9.67 2.15
C ILE A 115 -11.40 -10.87 1.27
N GLU A 116 -12.19 -11.10 0.22
CA GLU A 116 -11.92 -12.16 -0.76
C GLU A 116 -10.55 -11.99 -1.42
N GLN A 117 -10.24 -10.77 -1.91
CA GLN A 117 -8.96 -10.47 -2.55
C GLN A 117 -7.79 -10.65 -1.57
N CYS A 118 -7.90 -10.16 -0.33
CA CYS A 118 -6.85 -10.32 0.67
C CYS A 118 -6.64 -11.80 1.07
N ASN A 119 -7.70 -12.61 1.12
CA ASN A 119 -7.58 -14.05 1.36
C ASN A 119 -6.80 -14.78 0.25
N GLN A 120 -6.76 -14.22 -0.96
CA GLN A 120 -5.97 -14.77 -2.08
C GLN A 120 -4.57 -14.16 -2.15
N LEU A 121 -4.46 -12.83 -2.02
CA LEU A 121 -3.22 -12.08 -2.20
C LEU A 121 -2.26 -12.27 -1.02
N LEU A 122 -2.74 -12.21 0.23
CA LEU A 122 -1.86 -12.23 1.40
C LEU A 122 -1.08 -13.54 1.54
N PRO A 123 -1.66 -14.75 1.34
CA PRO A 123 -0.88 -15.98 1.34
C PRO A 123 0.17 -16.04 0.22
N ALA A 124 -0.15 -15.53 -0.98
CA ALA A 124 0.78 -15.50 -2.09
C ALA A 124 1.98 -14.55 -1.81
N ILE A 125 1.70 -13.36 -1.29
CA ILE A 125 2.72 -12.40 -0.84
C ILE A 125 3.60 -13.02 0.27
N ALA A 126 2.99 -13.69 1.25
CA ALA A 126 3.71 -14.35 2.33
C ALA A 126 4.65 -15.46 1.81
N GLY A 127 4.23 -16.23 0.81
CA GLY A 127 5.07 -17.23 0.16
C GLY A 127 6.28 -16.62 -0.53
N LEU A 128 6.09 -15.55 -1.31
CA LEU A 128 7.19 -14.86 -2.02
C LEU A 128 8.18 -14.17 -1.07
N LEU A 129 7.73 -13.78 0.12
CA LEU A 129 8.57 -13.19 1.16
C LEU A 129 9.20 -14.23 2.11
N GLY A 130 8.97 -15.52 1.88
CA GLY A 130 9.47 -16.60 2.74
C GLY A 130 8.93 -16.56 4.18
N LEU A 131 7.68 -16.12 4.34
CA LEU A 131 7.01 -15.96 5.65
C LEU A 131 6.13 -17.16 6.03
N ALA A 132 5.90 -18.06 5.08
CA ALA A 132 5.04 -19.24 5.20
C ALA A 132 5.53 -20.24 6.26
#